data_AF-A0AAN8M813-F1
#
_entry.id   AF-A0AAN8M813-F1
#
_cell.length_a   1.000
_cell.length_b   1.000
_cell.length_c   1.000
_cell.angle_alpha   90.00
_cell.angle_beta   90.00
_cell.angle_gamma   90.00
#
_symmetry.space_group_name_H-M   'P 1'
#
loop_
_entity.id
_entity.type
_entity.pdbx_description
1 polymer ?
#
loop_
_entity_poly.entity_id
_entity_poly.type
_entity_poly.pdbx_seq_one_letter_code
_entity_poly.pdbx_strand_id
1 'polypeptide(L)'
;MQQVVVLAFLLGLVCLLHGVPVLPESLFPTQENFDLTKFMGKWHDIAVASTCPWMQRHKGDAAIGTLELQASGTEGKVSMTRSKKKHGTCKQISGDYELTDTPGRFTYHVAKWGADVDAYVVHTDYDKYAIVMMSKQKTGGEKTKSAKLYSRTMELPPTILDDFRRLVREQGMADDTIIIKQNKGECVPGTEPVAAEPQPEITAPRAKRNIVFPELPSEEGSGDDTMMFRSEESCNAKPDTGPCYGAVQRYFYNSTSMACQQFTYGGCMGNQNNFVTERDCLQSCRNEAACRLPVDVRPCTGQPKMWVFHSNSGLCLDYKKDYCQVNSNKFYSKRECEEYCGVMKDPGEGELLKTN
;
A
#
# COMPACT_ATOMS: atom_id res chain seq x y z
N MET A 1 -2.04 -74.66 49.54
CA MET A 1 -1.55 -73.65 50.50
C MET A 1 -1.62 -72.30 49.83
N GLN A 2 -2.21 -71.37 50.56
CA GLN A 2 -2.65 -70.04 50.15
C GLN A 2 -1.53 -69.04 50.42
N GLN A 3 -1.18 -68.17 49.46
CA GLN A 3 -0.73 -66.80 49.77
C GLN A 3 -1.12 -65.85 48.63
N VAL A 4 -1.96 -64.90 49.03
CA VAL A 4 -2.34 -63.66 48.35
C VAL A 4 -1.15 -62.69 48.34
N VAL A 5 -1.18 -61.67 47.46
CA VAL A 5 -0.56 -60.31 47.53
C VAL A 5 0.31 -60.02 46.30
N VAL A 6 0.28 -58.89 45.58
CA VAL A 6 -0.58 -57.71 45.42
C VAL A 6 -0.22 -57.14 44.01
N LEU A 7 -1.19 -56.57 43.29
CA LEU A 7 -0.96 -55.78 42.07
C LEU A 7 -0.11 -54.54 42.41
N ALA A 8 1.00 -54.32 41.72
CA ALA A 8 1.69 -53.03 41.70
C ALA A 8 2.12 -52.69 40.27
N PHE A 9 1.33 -51.81 39.63
CA PHE A 9 1.73 -51.09 38.43
C PHE A 9 2.93 -50.19 38.75
N LEU A 10 4.06 -50.39 38.08
CA LEU A 10 5.13 -49.41 37.99
C LEU A 10 5.48 -49.18 36.52
N LEU A 11 4.83 -48.14 35.98
CA LEU A 11 5.28 -47.39 34.82
C LEU A 11 6.66 -46.77 35.09
N GLY A 12 7.53 -46.80 34.08
CA GLY A 12 8.59 -45.81 33.94
C GLY A 12 9.99 -46.39 33.77
N LEU A 13 10.48 -46.40 32.52
CA LEU A 13 11.65 -45.61 32.12
C LEU A 13 11.78 -45.67 30.57
N VAL A 14 11.02 -44.85 29.87
CA VAL A 14 11.38 -44.45 28.50
C VAL A 14 12.30 -43.25 28.66
N CYS A 15 13.60 -43.47 28.51
CA CYS A 15 14.57 -42.38 28.49
C CYS A 15 14.16 -41.39 27.38
N LEU A 16 13.91 -40.16 27.83
CA LEU A 16 13.64 -38.98 27.02
C LEU A 16 14.79 -38.80 26.03
N LEU A 17 14.55 -39.12 24.75
CA LEU A 17 15.23 -38.41 23.68
C LEU A 17 14.81 -36.96 23.85
N HIS A 18 15.71 -36.15 24.42
CA HIS A 18 15.58 -34.71 24.45
C HIS A 18 15.22 -34.28 23.04
N GLY A 19 14.01 -33.73 22.91
CA GLY A 19 13.49 -33.28 21.64
C GLY A 19 14.52 -32.36 21.02
N VAL A 20 15.08 -32.81 19.89
CA VAL A 20 15.62 -31.87 18.91
C VAL A 20 14.49 -30.88 18.68
N PRO A 21 14.72 -29.56 18.87
CA PRO A 21 13.71 -28.58 18.53
C PRO A 21 13.40 -28.82 17.07
N VAL A 22 12.21 -29.34 16.78
CA VAL A 22 11.69 -29.39 15.41
C VAL A 22 11.57 -27.92 15.04
N LEU A 23 12.56 -27.41 14.30
CA LEU A 23 12.52 -26.09 13.68
C LEU A 23 11.14 -25.97 13.01
N PRO A 24 10.41 -24.86 13.21
CA PRO A 24 9.07 -24.72 12.67
C PRO A 24 9.13 -25.02 11.16
N GLU A 25 8.39 -26.05 10.76
CA GLU A 25 8.42 -26.62 9.42
C GLU A 25 8.19 -25.52 8.38
N SER A 26 9.05 -25.45 7.36
CA SER A 26 8.94 -24.47 6.29
C SER A 26 7.57 -24.60 5.63
N LEU A 27 6.78 -23.53 5.63
CA LEU A 27 5.39 -23.57 5.12
C LEU A 27 5.31 -23.87 3.63
N PHE A 28 6.40 -23.58 2.89
CA PHE A 28 6.53 -23.85 1.46
C PHE A 28 7.95 -24.33 1.14
N PRO A 29 8.12 -25.22 0.15
CA PRO A 29 9.44 -25.58 -0.34
C PRO A 29 10.07 -24.40 -1.08
N THR A 30 11.35 -24.11 -0.82
CA THR A 30 12.11 -23.12 -1.58
C THR A 30 12.78 -23.77 -2.79
N GLN A 31 13.15 -22.94 -3.77
CA GLN A 31 13.90 -23.35 -4.95
C GLN A 31 15.15 -24.17 -4.56
N GLU A 32 15.31 -25.35 -5.16
CA GLU A 32 16.50 -26.16 -4.96
C GLU A 32 17.76 -25.42 -5.44
N ASN A 33 18.83 -25.51 -4.64
CA ASN A 33 20.10 -24.84 -4.90
C ASN A 33 19.96 -23.33 -5.13
N PHE A 34 19.09 -22.67 -4.34
CA PHE A 34 18.88 -21.25 -4.41
C PHE A 34 20.20 -20.45 -4.24
N ASP A 35 20.53 -19.65 -5.25
CA ASP A 35 21.69 -18.76 -5.25
C ASP A 35 21.26 -17.32 -5.05
N LEU A 36 21.52 -16.79 -3.84
CA LEU A 36 21.16 -15.42 -3.47
C LEU A 36 21.83 -14.40 -4.39
N THR A 37 23.07 -14.64 -4.82
CA THR A 37 23.84 -13.66 -5.60
C THR A 37 23.23 -13.45 -6.98
N LYS A 38 22.73 -14.51 -7.61
CA LYS A 38 22.01 -14.45 -8.89
C LYS A 38 20.61 -13.85 -8.73
N PHE A 39 20.00 -13.98 -7.54
CA PHE A 39 18.68 -13.45 -7.26
C PHE A 39 18.66 -11.93 -6.99
N MET A 40 19.80 -11.32 -6.69
CA MET A 40 19.91 -9.87 -6.45
C MET A 40 19.52 -9.01 -7.66
N GLY A 41 19.41 -7.70 -7.42
CA GLY A 41 19.10 -6.70 -8.42
C GLY A 41 17.61 -6.38 -8.52
N LYS A 42 17.22 -5.78 -9.65
CA LYS A 42 15.87 -5.28 -9.91
C LYS A 42 14.94 -6.38 -10.42
N TRP A 43 13.71 -6.36 -9.92
CA TRP A 43 12.57 -7.20 -10.27
C TRP A 43 11.31 -6.34 -10.44
N HIS A 44 10.42 -6.75 -11.34
CA HIS A 44 9.12 -6.13 -11.59
C HIS A 44 8.02 -7.00 -11.01
N ASP A 45 7.15 -6.43 -10.19
CA ASP A 45 6.01 -7.13 -9.58
C ASP A 45 4.83 -7.17 -10.58
N ILE A 46 4.74 -8.28 -11.34
CA ILE A 46 3.83 -8.44 -12.48
C ILE A 46 2.44 -8.87 -12.03
N ALA A 47 2.35 -9.83 -11.12
CA ALA A 47 1.08 -10.34 -10.65
C ALA A 47 1.14 -10.70 -9.17
N VAL A 48 -0.02 -10.62 -8.51
CA VAL A 48 -0.19 -11.00 -7.12
C VAL A 48 -1.49 -11.78 -6.96
N ALA A 49 -1.45 -12.89 -6.22
CA ALA A 49 -2.61 -13.64 -5.82
C ALA A 49 -2.80 -13.48 -4.31
N SER A 50 -3.98 -13.03 -3.90
CA SER A 50 -4.31 -12.86 -2.49
C SER A 50 -5.80 -12.95 -2.27
N THR A 51 -6.21 -13.71 -1.26
CA THR A 51 -7.59 -13.74 -0.75
C THR A 51 -7.97 -12.49 0.05
N CYS A 52 -7.05 -11.51 0.16
CA CYS A 52 -7.32 -10.23 0.81
C CYS A 52 -8.49 -9.49 0.13
N PRO A 53 -9.61 -9.25 0.83
CA PRO A 53 -10.79 -8.59 0.24
C PRO A 53 -10.51 -7.19 -0.30
N TRP A 54 -9.55 -6.47 0.28
CA TRP A 54 -9.16 -5.15 -0.20
C TRP A 54 -8.45 -5.20 -1.56
N MET A 55 -7.55 -6.16 -1.75
CA MET A 55 -6.86 -6.38 -3.03
C MET A 55 -7.86 -6.69 -4.13
N GLN A 56 -8.87 -7.49 -3.84
CA GLN A 56 -9.91 -7.84 -4.81
C GLN A 56 -10.78 -6.64 -5.22
N ARG A 57 -11.03 -5.70 -4.31
CA ARG A 57 -11.78 -4.46 -4.59
C ARG A 57 -11.01 -3.45 -5.46
N HIS A 58 -9.68 -3.37 -5.31
CA HIS A 58 -8.84 -2.38 -6.01
C HIS A 58 -7.98 -2.96 -7.13
N LYS A 59 -8.34 -4.13 -7.67
CA LYS A 59 -7.55 -4.81 -8.71
C LYS A 59 -7.39 -4.03 -10.01
N GLY A 60 -8.35 -3.15 -10.34
CA GLY A 60 -8.35 -2.37 -11.60
C GLY A 60 -7.23 -1.32 -11.71
N ASP A 61 -6.75 -0.80 -10.59
CA ASP A 61 -5.74 0.27 -10.56
C ASP A 61 -4.31 -0.22 -10.27
N ALA A 62 -4.14 -1.53 -10.12
CA ALA A 62 -2.87 -2.13 -9.77
C ALA A 62 -1.82 -1.90 -10.87
N ALA A 63 -0.80 -1.10 -10.57
CA ALA A 63 0.33 -0.85 -11.46
C ALA A 63 1.54 -1.70 -11.09
N ILE A 64 2.34 -2.09 -12.09
CA ILE A 64 3.63 -2.76 -11.89
C ILE A 64 4.54 -1.83 -11.07
N GLY A 65 5.10 -2.38 -10.01
CA GLY A 65 6.14 -1.74 -9.19
C GLY A 65 7.48 -2.46 -9.36
N THR A 66 8.54 -1.88 -8.83
CA THR A 66 9.86 -2.49 -8.79
C THR A 66 10.20 -2.95 -7.37
N LEU A 67 10.97 -4.03 -7.28
CA LEU A 67 11.64 -4.52 -6.10
C LEU A 67 13.12 -4.63 -6.46
N GLU A 68 13.98 -3.93 -5.72
CA GLU A 68 15.42 -3.98 -5.88
C GLU A 68 16.05 -4.55 -4.62
N LEU A 69 16.83 -5.62 -4.79
CA LEU A 69 17.57 -6.30 -3.73
C LEU A 69 19.06 -6.02 -3.87
N GLN A 70 19.68 -5.57 -2.80
CA GLN A 70 21.09 -5.21 -2.74
C GLN A 70 21.74 -5.79 -1.48
N ALA A 71 23.06 -5.95 -1.50
CA ALA A 71 23.81 -6.34 -0.31
C ALA A 71 23.57 -5.30 0.81
N SER A 72 23.16 -5.76 1.99
CA SER A 72 23.09 -4.89 3.16
C SER A 72 24.49 -4.73 3.75
N GLY A 73 24.76 -3.59 4.39
CA GLY A 73 25.98 -3.38 5.17
C GLY A 73 26.00 -4.18 6.48
N THR A 74 24.91 -4.88 6.81
CA THR A 74 24.76 -5.72 8.00
C THR A 74 24.81 -7.19 7.60
N GLU A 75 25.63 -7.98 8.29
CA GLU A 75 25.72 -9.43 8.08
C GLU A 75 24.35 -10.10 8.35
N GLY A 76 24.00 -11.10 7.52
CA GLY A 76 22.71 -11.79 7.64
C GLY A 76 21.50 -11.00 7.13
N LYS A 77 21.70 -9.83 6.48
CA LYS A 77 20.61 -9.00 5.94
C LYS A 77 20.78 -8.69 4.45
N VAL A 78 19.66 -8.50 3.77
CA VAL A 78 19.59 -8.03 2.37
C VAL A 78 18.76 -6.76 2.35
N SER A 79 19.31 -5.70 1.75
CA SER A 79 18.58 -4.45 1.61
C SER A 79 17.55 -4.59 0.49
N MET A 80 16.33 -4.17 0.77
CA MET A 80 15.19 -4.26 -0.11
C MET A 80 14.62 -2.87 -0.31
N THR A 81 14.42 -2.52 -1.58
CA THR A 81 13.85 -1.23 -1.98
C THR A 81 12.73 -1.45 -2.97
N ARG A 82 11.54 -0.98 -2.65
CA ARG A 82 10.34 -1.09 -3.50
C ARG A 82 9.93 0.28 -4.01
N SER A 83 9.61 0.38 -5.30
CA SER A 83 9.11 1.61 -5.89
C SER A 83 7.80 1.36 -6.64
N LYS A 84 6.84 2.27 -6.53
CA LYS A 84 5.56 2.20 -7.22
C LYS A 84 5.04 3.58 -7.59
N LYS A 85 4.48 3.70 -8.80
CA LYS A 85 3.80 4.92 -9.24
C LYS A 85 2.38 4.97 -8.67
N LYS A 86 2.02 6.09 -8.05
CA LYS A 86 0.76 6.28 -7.36
C LYS A 86 0.27 7.71 -7.56
N HIS A 87 -0.87 7.90 -8.23
CA HIS A 87 -1.42 9.21 -8.62
C HIS A 87 -0.39 10.13 -9.31
N GLY A 88 0.40 9.57 -10.23
CA GLY A 88 1.43 10.32 -10.96
C GLY A 88 2.76 10.51 -10.21
N THR A 89 2.82 10.29 -8.90
CA THR A 89 4.04 10.41 -8.09
C THR A 89 4.70 9.04 -7.86
N CYS A 90 6.03 8.97 -7.96
CA CYS A 90 6.78 7.78 -7.57
C CYS A 90 6.95 7.74 -6.05
N LYS A 91 6.54 6.64 -5.41
CA LYS A 91 6.79 6.38 -4.00
C LYS A 91 7.78 5.23 -3.86
N GLN A 92 8.72 5.36 -2.96
CA GLN A 92 9.74 4.37 -2.66
C GLN A 92 9.73 4.03 -1.17
N ILE A 93 9.93 2.75 -0.85
CA ILE A 93 10.03 2.22 0.51
C ILE A 93 11.27 1.33 0.54
N SER A 94 12.10 1.50 1.56
CA SER A 94 13.28 0.67 1.79
C SER A 94 13.22 0.02 3.17
N GLY A 95 13.80 -1.15 3.28
CA GLY A 95 13.93 -1.90 4.53
C GLY A 95 14.91 -3.06 4.34
N ASP A 96 15.11 -3.86 5.39
CA ASP A 96 15.99 -5.02 5.32
C ASP A 96 15.19 -6.30 5.46
N TYR A 97 15.57 -7.30 4.66
CA TYR A 97 15.18 -8.69 4.84
C TYR A 97 16.24 -9.42 5.63
N GLU A 98 15.81 -10.21 6.59
CA GLU A 98 16.67 -11.08 7.39
C GLU A 98 16.78 -12.42 6.67
N LEU A 99 18.03 -12.86 6.48
CA LEU A 99 18.34 -14.17 5.93
C LEU A 99 18.05 -15.24 6.99
N THR A 100 17.55 -16.38 6.55
CA THR A 100 17.31 -17.53 7.42
C THR A 100 18.29 -18.66 7.08
N ASP A 101 18.32 -19.71 7.89
CA ASP A 101 19.11 -20.91 7.63
C ASP A 101 18.65 -21.69 6.38
N THR A 102 17.46 -21.36 5.85
CA THR A 102 16.91 -21.98 4.63
C THR A 102 17.17 -21.07 3.42
N PRO A 103 18.01 -21.47 2.45
CA PRO A 103 18.23 -20.72 1.23
C PRO A 103 16.91 -20.42 0.49
N GLY A 104 16.73 -19.17 0.08
CA GLY A 104 15.51 -18.71 -0.60
C GLY A 104 14.36 -18.35 0.34
N ARG A 105 14.54 -18.46 1.66
CA ARG A 105 13.60 -17.97 2.68
C ARG A 105 14.14 -16.73 3.36
N PHE A 106 13.30 -15.70 3.39
CA PHE A 106 13.58 -14.39 3.97
C PHE A 106 12.51 -14.05 5.01
N THR A 107 12.89 -13.38 6.09
CA THR A 107 11.95 -12.86 7.08
C THR A 107 12.05 -11.35 7.18
N TYR A 108 10.93 -10.70 7.41
CA TYR A 108 10.94 -9.29 7.76
C TYR A 108 9.76 -8.94 8.64
N HIS A 109 10.02 -8.02 9.57
CA HIS A 109 9.01 -7.51 10.47
C HIS A 109 8.34 -6.27 9.86
N VAL A 110 7.01 -6.28 9.82
CA VAL A 110 6.24 -5.10 9.41
C VAL A 110 5.75 -4.39 10.67
N ALA A 111 6.54 -3.43 11.13
CA ALA A 111 6.28 -2.67 12.37
C ALA A 111 4.87 -2.09 12.43
N LYS A 112 4.33 -1.62 11.29
CA LYS A 112 2.97 -1.05 11.20
C LYS A 112 1.86 -2.04 11.59
N TRP A 113 2.07 -3.34 11.38
CA TRP A 113 1.05 -4.38 11.59
C TRP A 113 1.39 -5.34 12.72
N GLY A 114 2.52 -5.14 13.41
CA GLY A 114 3.04 -6.10 14.38
C GLY A 114 3.04 -7.51 13.80
N ALA A 115 3.59 -7.67 12.60
CA ALA A 115 3.45 -8.91 11.86
C ALA A 115 4.78 -9.30 11.23
N ASP A 116 5.08 -10.58 11.40
CA ASP A 116 6.24 -11.20 10.78
C ASP A 116 5.80 -11.81 9.45
N VAL A 117 6.59 -11.53 8.43
CA VAL A 117 6.35 -12.05 7.09
C VAL A 117 7.51 -12.95 6.72
N ASP A 118 7.18 -14.20 6.43
CA ASP A 118 8.07 -15.13 5.76
C ASP A 118 7.82 -15.07 4.26
N ALA A 119 8.88 -14.84 3.49
CA ALA A 119 8.88 -14.90 2.04
C ALA A 119 9.73 -16.08 1.57
N TYR A 120 9.19 -16.89 0.66
CA TYR A 120 9.80 -18.11 0.15
C TYR A 120 9.89 -17.99 -1.38
N VAL A 121 11.11 -17.96 -1.92
CA VAL A 121 11.32 -18.07 -3.37
C VAL A 121 11.10 -19.53 -3.74
N VAL A 122 9.92 -19.84 -4.24
CA VAL A 122 9.50 -21.23 -4.52
C VAL A 122 9.96 -21.68 -5.90
N HIS A 123 10.07 -20.75 -6.85
CA HIS A 123 10.57 -21.04 -8.19
C HIS A 123 11.26 -19.80 -8.77
N THR A 124 12.44 -19.97 -9.36
CA THR A 124 13.11 -18.89 -10.10
C THR A 124 14.10 -19.45 -11.10
N ASP A 125 14.21 -18.83 -12.27
CA ASP A 125 15.31 -19.07 -13.21
C ASP A 125 16.38 -17.98 -13.14
N TYR A 126 16.26 -17.06 -12.17
CA TYR A 126 17.11 -15.89 -11.92
C TYR A 126 17.08 -14.79 -12.99
N ASP A 127 16.97 -15.17 -14.26
CA ASP A 127 17.16 -14.28 -15.41
C ASP A 127 15.84 -13.77 -16.00
N LYS A 128 14.72 -14.44 -15.76
CA LYS A 128 13.43 -14.07 -16.35
C LYS A 128 12.36 -13.86 -15.31
N TYR A 129 12.17 -14.81 -14.39
CA TYR A 129 11.05 -14.75 -13.45
C TYR A 129 11.37 -15.35 -12.09
N ALA A 130 10.57 -14.96 -11.11
CA ALA A 130 10.55 -15.58 -9.80
C ALA A 130 9.12 -15.61 -9.24
N ILE A 131 8.75 -16.74 -8.64
CA ILE A 131 7.50 -16.89 -7.88
C ILE A 131 7.87 -16.90 -6.40
N VAL A 132 7.24 -16.02 -5.64
CA VAL A 132 7.48 -15.87 -4.21
C VAL A 132 6.18 -16.12 -3.47
N MET A 133 6.19 -17.14 -2.62
CA MET A 133 5.12 -17.39 -1.66
C MET A 133 5.38 -16.62 -0.39
N MET A 134 4.35 -16.02 0.18
CA MET A 134 4.48 -15.24 1.40
C MET A 134 3.48 -15.73 2.43
N SER A 135 3.95 -15.98 3.64
CA SER A 135 3.13 -16.24 4.82
C SER A 135 3.30 -15.07 5.78
N LYS A 136 2.19 -14.46 6.18
CA LYS A 136 2.17 -13.40 7.17
C LYS A 136 1.55 -13.93 8.44
N GLN A 137 2.25 -13.82 9.56
CA GLN A 137 1.79 -14.16 10.89
C GLN A 137 1.67 -12.89 11.73
N LYS A 138 0.47 -12.61 12.26
CA LYS A 138 0.24 -11.50 13.20
C LYS A 138 0.43 -11.96 14.65
N THR A 139 0.69 -11.02 15.56
CA THR A 139 0.76 -11.28 17.02
C THR A 139 -0.53 -11.90 17.61
N GLY A 140 -1.65 -11.85 16.88
CA GLY A 140 -2.92 -12.51 17.23
C GLY A 140 -3.14 -13.93 16.67
N GLY A 141 -2.13 -14.54 16.03
CA GLY A 141 -2.17 -15.93 15.56
C GLY A 141 -2.76 -16.16 14.16
N GLU A 142 -3.40 -15.16 13.56
CA GLU A 142 -3.94 -15.23 12.19
C GLU A 142 -2.79 -15.34 11.15
N LYS A 143 -2.85 -16.38 10.31
CA LYS A 143 -1.89 -16.64 9.24
C LYS A 143 -2.54 -16.44 7.88
N THR A 144 -1.98 -15.57 7.05
CA THR A 144 -2.46 -15.33 5.68
C THR A 144 -1.40 -15.70 4.67
N LYS A 145 -1.83 -16.25 3.52
CA LYS A 145 -0.96 -16.65 2.41
C LYS A 145 -1.19 -15.74 1.22
N SER A 146 -0.11 -15.44 0.49
CA SER A 146 -0.19 -14.75 -0.80
C SER A 146 0.92 -15.23 -1.72
N ALA A 147 0.75 -15.04 -3.01
CA ALA A 147 1.75 -15.36 -4.03
C ALA A 147 2.06 -14.13 -4.86
N LYS A 148 3.34 -13.92 -5.18
CA LYS A 148 3.78 -12.84 -6.08
C LYS A 148 4.58 -13.42 -7.24
N LEU A 149 4.34 -12.87 -8.42
CA LEU A 149 5.08 -13.18 -9.64
C LEU A 149 5.93 -11.98 -10.02
N TYR A 150 7.24 -12.19 -9.97
CA TYR A 150 8.25 -11.23 -10.36
C TYR A 150 8.81 -11.57 -11.73
N SER A 151 9.20 -10.54 -12.49
CA SER A 151 9.88 -10.67 -13.77
C SER A 151 11.07 -9.72 -13.85
N ARG A 152 12.12 -10.08 -14.60
CA ARG A 152 13.22 -9.13 -14.90
C ARG A 152 12.77 -8.01 -15.83
N THR A 153 11.73 -8.23 -16.63
CA THR A 153 11.16 -7.21 -17.53
C THR A 153 9.68 -6.94 -17.18
N MET A 154 9.09 -5.87 -17.71
CA MET A 154 7.66 -5.58 -17.50
C MET A 154 6.72 -6.46 -18.35
N GLU A 155 7.30 -7.27 -19.23
CA GLU A 155 6.59 -8.24 -20.05
C GLU A 155 6.92 -9.65 -19.57
N LEU A 156 5.97 -10.57 -19.71
CA LEU A 156 6.16 -11.95 -19.27
C LEU A 156 5.56 -12.90 -20.29
N PRO A 157 6.28 -13.98 -20.67
CA PRO A 157 5.72 -15.01 -21.53
C PRO A 157 4.44 -15.62 -20.90
N PRO A 158 3.39 -15.90 -21.70
CA PRO A 158 2.14 -16.46 -21.19
C PRO A 158 2.31 -17.77 -20.41
N THR A 159 3.29 -18.60 -20.79
CA THR A 159 3.58 -19.89 -20.15
C THR A 159 3.91 -19.75 -18.65
N ILE A 160 4.63 -18.69 -18.27
CA ILE A 160 5.00 -18.45 -16.87
C ILE A 160 3.77 -18.03 -16.05
N LEU A 161 2.85 -17.29 -16.65
CA LEU A 161 1.61 -16.90 -16.00
C LEU A 161 0.71 -18.13 -15.73
N ASP A 162 0.72 -19.11 -16.63
CA ASP A 162 -0.03 -20.36 -16.45
C ASP A 162 0.56 -21.24 -15.35
N ASP A 163 1.89 -21.29 -15.22
CA ASP A 163 2.56 -21.94 -14.10
C ASP A 163 2.25 -21.22 -12.77
N PHE A 164 2.22 -19.89 -12.76
CA PHE A 164 1.79 -19.12 -11.59
C PHE A 164 0.34 -19.43 -11.19
N ARG A 165 -0.59 -19.49 -12.15
CA ARG A 165 -1.99 -19.90 -11.91
C ARG A 165 -2.09 -21.30 -11.32
N ARG A 166 -1.30 -22.25 -11.82
CA ARG A 166 -1.27 -23.62 -11.30
C ARG A 166 -0.85 -23.62 -9.82
N LEU A 167 0.23 -22.90 -9.51
CA LEU A 167 0.73 -22.79 -8.14
C LEU A 167 -0.30 -22.11 -7.21
N VAL A 168 -0.98 -21.05 -7.65
CA VAL A 168 -2.04 -20.39 -6.89
C VAL A 168 -3.19 -21.36 -6.55
N ARG A 169 -3.61 -22.19 -7.50
CA ARG A 169 -4.64 -23.24 -7.29
C ARG A 169 -4.20 -24.32 -6.31
N GLU A 170 -2.94 -24.77 -6.39
CA GLU A 170 -2.37 -25.72 -5.44
C GLU A 170 -2.36 -25.18 -4.00
N GLN A 171 -2.29 -23.86 -3.84
CA GLN A 171 -2.38 -23.19 -2.53
C GLN A 171 -3.82 -22.92 -2.07
N GLY A 172 -4.83 -23.43 -2.80
CA GLY A 172 -6.24 -23.30 -2.46
C GLY A 172 -6.83 -21.91 -2.75
N MET A 173 -6.16 -21.10 -3.58
CA MET A 173 -6.66 -19.80 -4.03
C MET A 173 -7.25 -19.93 -5.45
N ALA A 174 -8.36 -19.24 -5.71
CA ALA A 174 -9.00 -19.26 -7.02
C ALA A 174 -8.33 -18.28 -8.01
N ASP A 175 -8.45 -18.56 -9.32
CA ASP A 175 -7.82 -17.76 -10.38
C ASP A 175 -8.32 -16.29 -10.40
N ASP A 176 -9.54 -16.04 -9.94
CA ASP A 176 -10.12 -14.69 -9.82
C ASP A 176 -9.44 -13.84 -8.74
N THR A 177 -8.73 -14.48 -7.80
CA THR A 177 -7.91 -13.80 -6.79
C THR A 177 -6.59 -13.26 -7.35
N ILE A 178 -6.24 -13.64 -8.59
CA ILE A 178 -5.02 -13.20 -9.27
C ILE A 178 -5.25 -11.82 -9.89
N ILE A 179 -4.37 -10.90 -9.52
CA ILE A 179 -4.37 -9.53 -9.99
C ILE A 179 -3.12 -9.35 -10.85
N ILE A 180 -3.33 -9.27 -12.17
CA ILE A 180 -2.30 -8.92 -13.14
C ILE A 180 -2.19 -7.40 -13.16
N LYS A 181 -0.99 -6.88 -12.92
CA LYS A 181 -0.75 -5.43 -12.80
C LYS A 181 -0.50 -4.82 -14.17
N GLN A 182 -0.96 -3.58 -14.33
CA GLN A 182 -0.80 -2.81 -15.55
C GLN A 182 0.60 -2.21 -15.65
N ASN A 183 1.21 -2.27 -16.83
CA ASN A 183 2.42 -1.52 -17.13
C ASN A 183 2.10 -0.02 -17.24
N LYS A 184 2.53 0.77 -16.24
CA LYS A 184 2.40 2.25 -16.22
C LYS A 184 3.76 2.96 -16.30
N GLY A 185 4.79 2.25 -16.78
CA GLY A 185 6.19 2.68 -16.86
C GLY A 185 6.94 2.58 -15.53
N GLU A 186 8.28 2.64 -15.61
CA GLU A 186 9.12 2.71 -14.41
C GLU A 186 8.94 4.06 -13.71
N CYS A 187 9.04 4.03 -12.38
CA CYS A 187 9.06 5.23 -11.59
C CYS A 187 10.46 5.35 -10.96
N VAL A 188 11.18 6.41 -11.31
CA VAL A 188 12.51 6.71 -10.76
C VAL A 188 12.36 7.93 -9.84
N PRO A 189 12.69 7.80 -8.55
CA PRO A 189 12.74 8.93 -7.64
C PRO A 189 13.78 9.94 -8.13
N GLY A 190 13.38 11.21 -8.33
CA GLY A 190 14.31 12.30 -8.63
C GLY A 190 14.43 12.74 -10.09
N THR A 191 13.77 12.08 -11.06
CA THR A 191 13.62 12.61 -12.42
C THR A 191 12.24 13.26 -12.58
N GLU A 192 12.14 14.55 -12.26
CA GLU A 192 11.13 15.40 -12.88
C GLU A 192 11.57 15.71 -14.32
N PRO A 193 10.65 15.82 -15.30
CA PRO A 193 11.00 16.30 -16.63
C PRO A 193 11.55 17.72 -16.52
N VAL A 194 12.74 17.93 -17.08
CA VAL A 194 13.44 19.22 -17.16
C VAL A 194 12.51 20.26 -17.79
N ALA A 195 12.13 21.26 -17.02
CA ALA A 195 11.59 22.52 -17.54
C ALA A 195 12.54 23.65 -17.13
N ALA A 196 12.97 24.38 -18.17
CA ALA A 196 13.69 25.65 -18.27
C ALA A 196 14.19 26.41 -17.00
N GLU A 197 15.43 26.89 -17.17
CA GLU A 197 16.29 27.87 -16.48
C GLU A 197 15.68 29.09 -15.74
N PRO A 198 16.47 29.84 -14.91
CA PRO A 198 16.16 30.08 -13.49
C PRO A 198 16.11 31.56 -13.04
N GLN A 199 15.71 31.80 -11.76
CA GLN A 199 16.27 32.77 -10.76
C GLN A 199 15.23 33.14 -9.66
N PRO A 200 15.61 33.69 -8.47
CA PRO A 200 16.74 33.37 -7.58
C PRO A 200 16.32 33.18 -6.09
N GLU A 201 17.30 32.78 -5.27
CA GLU A 201 17.25 32.39 -3.86
C GLU A 201 16.80 33.46 -2.84
N ILE A 202 16.12 33.02 -1.77
CA ILE A 202 16.22 33.65 -0.43
C ILE A 202 16.30 32.54 0.65
N THR A 203 17.22 32.75 1.58
CA THR A 203 17.81 31.82 2.56
C THR A 203 17.06 31.64 3.89
N ALA A 204 17.11 30.37 4.39
CA ALA A 204 17.27 29.90 5.80
C ALA A 204 16.09 30.00 6.81
N PRO A 205 16.10 29.27 7.98
CA PRO A 205 16.96 28.17 8.45
C PRO A 205 16.22 26.89 8.98
N ARG A 206 17.03 25.87 9.31
CA ARG A 206 16.70 24.58 9.97
C ARG A 206 16.11 24.71 11.39
N ALA A 207 15.23 23.78 11.77
CA ALA A 207 15.23 23.16 13.11
C ALA A 207 14.55 21.78 13.12
N LYS A 208 15.26 20.78 13.69
CA LYS A 208 14.78 19.43 13.99
C LYS A 208 13.85 19.44 15.21
N ARG A 209 12.91 18.50 15.28
CA ARG A 209 12.64 17.71 16.51
C ARG A 209 11.82 16.45 16.21
N ASN A 210 12.35 15.31 16.65
CA ASN A 210 11.67 14.02 16.75
C ASN A 210 10.62 14.09 17.85
N ILE A 211 9.41 13.57 17.59
CA ILE A 211 8.42 13.27 18.62
C ILE A 211 7.83 11.88 18.33
N VAL A 212 7.94 11.02 19.33
CA VAL A 212 7.44 9.64 19.43
C VAL A 212 5.91 9.66 19.58
N PHE A 213 5.21 8.77 18.89
CA PHE A 213 3.75 8.58 19.05
C PHE A 213 3.45 7.30 19.85
N PRO A 214 2.48 7.32 20.79
CA PRO A 214 1.93 6.13 21.43
C PRO A 214 0.81 5.49 20.60
N GLU A 215 0.56 4.22 20.88
CA GLU A 215 -0.24 3.24 20.13
C GLU A 215 -1.74 3.16 20.52
N LEU A 216 -2.58 2.89 19.51
CA LEU A 216 -3.86 2.11 19.47
C LEU A 216 -5.20 2.80 19.86
N PRO A 217 -6.41 2.30 19.47
CA PRO A 217 -6.74 0.99 18.89
C PRO A 217 -7.72 0.96 17.68
N SER A 218 -7.88 -0.27 17.16
CA SER A 218 -9.04 -0.91 16.51
C SER A 218 -9.54 -0.41 15.13
N GLU A 219 -9.13 -1.09 14.07
CA GLU A 219 -9.93 -2.06 13.28
C GLU A 219 -9.44 -2.17 11.81
N GLU A 220 -9.44 -3.43 11.36
CA GLU A 220 -9.39 -3.96 9.99
C GLU A 220 -8.26 -3.54 9.01
N GLY A 221 -7.36 -4.49 8.70
CA GLY A 221 -6.37 -4.33 7.64
C GLY A 221 -5.52 -5.58 7.37
N SER A 222 -5.77 -6.22 6.22
CA SER A 222 -4.95 -7.31 5.67
C SER A 222 -3.72 -6.72 4.95
N GLY A 223 -2.52 -7.17 5.33
CA GLY A 223 -1.28 -6.55 4.90
C GLY A 223 -0.72 -7.08 3.60
N ASP A 224 -1.27 -6.57 2.50
CA ASP A 224 -0.42 -6.15 1.38
C ASP A 224 0.23 -4.81 1.75
N ASP A 225 1.49 -4.60 1.41
CA ASP A 225 2.13 -3.28 1.56
C ASP A 225 1.73 -2.34 0.41
N THR A 226 0.43 -2.31 0.12
CA THR A 226 -0.26 -1.20 -0.54
C THR A 226 -1.28 -0.61 0.44
N MET A 227 -0.84 -0.13 1.61
CA MET A 227 -1.69 0.76 2.42
C MET A 227 -0.89 1.89 3.05
N MET A 228 -0.67 2.91 2.23
CA MET A 228 -0.77 4.30 2.65
C MET A 228 -2.03 4.92 2.02
N PHE A 229 -3.21 4.35 2.25
CA PHE A 229 -4.48 5.08 2.14
C PHE A 229 -5.45 4.61 3.21
N ARG A 230 -5.99 5.61 3.92
CA ARG A 230 -7.07 5.49 4.89
C ARG A 230 -8.33 5.00 4.15
N SER A 231 -9.08 4.08 4.76
CA SER A 231 -10.26 3.44 4.18
C SER A 231 -11.41 4.43 3.97
N GLU A 232 -12.38 4.12 3.09
CA GLU A 232 -13.64 4.89 2.97
C GLU A 232 -14.37 5.02 4.32
N GLU A 233 -14.22 4.04 5.20
CA GLU A 233 -14.72 4.08 6.59
C GLU A 233 -14.08 5.20 7.41
N SER A 234 -12.79 5.49 7.17
CA SER A 234 -12.10 6.62 7.81
C SER A 234 -12.76 7.94 7.44
N CYS A 235 -13.27 8.08 6.23
CA CYS A 235 -13.94 9.29 5.77
C CYS A 235 -15.39 9.40 6.27
N ASN A 236 -16.00 8.28 6.66
CA ASN A 236 -17.37 8.23 7.17
C ASN A 236 -17.46 8.24 8.70
N ALA A 237 -16.36 8.02 9.42
CA ALA A 237 -16.32 8.08 10.87
C ALA A 237 -16.55 9.52 11.38
N LYS A 238 -17.16 9.69 12.57
CA LYS A 238 -17.20 11.01 13.22
C LYS A 238 -15.80 11.43 13.66
N PRO A 239 -15.45 12.72 13.72
CA PRO A 239 -14.14 13.11 14.28
C PRO A 239 -14.02 12.64 15.72
N ASP A 240 -12.87 12.10 16.08
CA ASP A 240 -12.57 11.69 17.46
C ASP A 240 -11.39 12.51 18.01
N THR A 241 -11.68 13.30 19.05
CA THR A 241 -10.70 14.11 19.77
C THR A 241 -9.69 13.24 20.53
N GLY A 242 -10.06 12.01 20.90
CA GLY A 242 -9.25 11.15 21.76
C GLY A 242 -9.23 11.59 23.22
N PRO A 243 -8.63 10.80 24.12
CA PRO A 243 -8.68 11.02 25.57
C PRO A 243 -7.65 12.05 26.08
N CYS A 244 -6.70 12.46 25.23
CA CYS A 244 -5.68 13.44 25.62
C CYS A 244 -6.21 14.88 25.58
N TYR A 245 -5.56 15.76 26.36
CA TYR A 245 -5.98 17.16 26.57
C TYR A 245 -5.23 18.17 25.70
N GLY A 246 -4.56 17.73 24.64
CA GLY A 246 -3.95 18.61 23.66
C GLY A 246 -5.01 19.38 22.86
N ALA A 247 -4.64 20.58 22.39
CA ALA A 247 -5.50 21.40 21.54
C ALA A 247 -4.87 21.54 20.15
N VAL A 248 -4.78 20.43 19.40
CA VAL A 248 -4.17 20.40 18.07
C VAL A 248 -5.24 20.56 17.00
N GLN A 249 -5.16 21.61 16.18
CA GLN A 249 -6.09 21.81 15.09
C GLN A 249 -5.85 20.75 14.00
N ARG A 250 -6.89 19.99 13.66
CA ARG A 250 -6.90 18.98 12.59
C ARG A 250 -8.13 19.16 11.71
N TYR A 251 -8.16 18.44 10.59
CA TYR A 251 -9.29 18.37 9.67
C TYR A 251 -9.92 16.98 9.71
N PHE A 252 -11.22 16.90 9.55
CA PHE A 252 -11.96 15.67 9.35
C PHE A 252 -12.90 15.84 8.15
N TYR A 253 -13.19 14.75 7.44
CA TYR A 253 -14.17 14.74 6.37
C TYR A 253 -15.57 14.54 6.96
N ASN A 254 -16.46 15.50 6.72
CA ASN A 254 -17.86 15.37 7.07
C ASN A 254 -18.61 14.87 5.83
N SER A 255 -19.02 13.59 5.84
CA SER A 255 -19.72 12.97 4.72
C SER A 255 -21.13 13.57 4.48
N THR A 256 -21.78 14.07 5.53
CA THR A 256 -23.10 14.73 5.43
C THR A 256 -23.02 16.07 4.71
N SER A 257 -22.04 16.91 5.05
CA SER A 257 -21.82 18.20 4.37
C SER A 257 -20.91 18.10 3.15
N MET A 258 -20.34 16.91 2.92
CA MET A 258 -19.32 16.65 1.90
C MET A 258 -18.23 17.72 1.91
N ALA A 259 -17.63 17.95 3.08
CA ALA A 259 -16.61 18.99 3.27
C ALA A 259 -15.58 18.57 4.34
N CYS A 260 -14.35 19.06 4.18
CA CYS A 260 -13.32 18.91 5.20
C CYS A 260 -13.45 20.04 6.22
N GLN A 261 -13.80 19.69 7.45
CA GLN A 261 -14.05 20.63 8.53
C GLN A 261 -12.94 20.55 9.58
N GLN A 262 -12.68 21.66 10.24
CA GLN A 262 -11.70 21.72 11.33
C GLN A 262 -12.29 21.14 12.62
N PHE A 263 -11.49 20.39 13.38
CA PHE A 263 -11.81 19.95 14.73
C PHE A 263 -10.57 19.96 15.63
N THR A 264 -10.80 20.03 16.95
CA THR A 264 -9.73 19.97 17.95
C THR A 264 -9.41 18.52 18.26
N TYR A 265 -8.18 18.13 18.02
CA TYR A 265 -7.64 16.82 18.35
C TYR A 265 -6.80 16.90 19.64
N GLY A 266 -7.07 15.98 20.56
CA GLY A 266 -6.48 15.81 21.88
C GLY A 266 -4.98 15.50 21.85
N GLY A 267 -4.42 15.14 20.69
CA GLY A 267 -2.99 14.86 20.53
C GLY A 267 -2.62 13.39 20.71
N CYS A 268 -3.53 12.53 21.19
CA CYS A 268 -3.35 11.08 21.21
C CYS A 268 -4.64 10.33 20.89
N MET A 269 -4.50 9.08 20.45
CA MET A 269 -5.58 8.19 20.00
C MET A 269 -6.45 8.85 18.91
N GLY A 270 -7.77 8.65 18.96
CA GLY A 270 -8.67 9.10 17.92
C GLY A 270 -8.77 8.10 16.76
N ASN A 271 -9.59 8.46 15.77
CA ASN A 271 -9.77 7.64 14.57
C ASN A 271 -9.08 8.26 13.36
N GLN A 272 -9.20 7.56 12.23
CA GLN A 272 -8.52 7.91 10.99
C GLN A 272 -9.19 9.05 10.22
N ASN A 273 -10.35 9.57 10.68
CA ASN A 273 -10.92 10.81 10.17
C ASN A 273 -10.20 12.06 10.71
N ASN A 274 -8.87 12.07 10.58
CA ASN A 274 -7.99 13.04 11.21
C ASN A 274 -6.83 13.36 10.27
N PHE A 275 -6.85 14.56 9.71
CA PHE A 275 -5.94 15.04 8.68
C PHE A 275 -5.23 16.31 9.16
N VAL A 276 -3.95 16.44 8.78
CA VAL A 276 -3.16 17.63 9.13
C VAL A 276 -3.57 18.82 8.28
N THR A 277 -3.87 18.60 7.00
CA THR A 277 -4.28 19.65 6.07
C THR A 277 -5.63 19.33 5.42
N GLU A 278 -6.35 20.38 5.04
CA GLU A 278 -7.59 20.26 4.25
C GLU A 278 -7.34 19.52 2.93
N ARG A 279 -6.17 19.76 2.31
CA ARG A 279 -5.76 19.09 1.09
C ARG A 279 -5.67 17.58 1.27
N ASP A 280 -5.00 17.12 2.34
CA ASP A 280 -4.87 15.69 2.62
C ASP A 280 -6.24 15.04 2.88
N CYS A 281 -7.13 15.76 3.56
CA CYS A 281 -8.50 15.34 3.81
C CYS A 281 -9.28 15.17 2.48
N LEU A 282 -9.28 16.19 1.62
CA LEU A 282 -9.98 16.15 0.33
C LEU A 282 -9.39 15.08 -0.59
N GLN A 283 -8.06 14.97 -0.68
CA GLN A 283 -7.41 13.95 -1.50
C GLN A 283 -7.66 12.52 -1.01
N SER A 284 -7.94 12.33 0.29
CA SER A 284 -8.23 11.01 0.86
C SER A 284 -9.71 10.65 0.76
N CYS A 285 -10.62 11.61 0.89
CA CYS A 285 -12.04 11.34 1.14
C CYS A 285 -13.02 11.85 0.08
N ARG A 286 -12.58 12.75 -0.82
CA ARG A 286 -13.45 13.28 -1.88
C ARG A 286 -13.78 12.19 -2.89
N ASN A 287 -15.04 12.15 -3.30
CA ASN A 287 -15.55 11.27 -4.36
C ASN A 287 -16.24 12.07 -5.47
N GLU A 288 -16.70 11.39 -6.53
CA GLU A 288 -17.35 12.01 -7.70
C GLU A 288 -18.61 12.80 -7.34
N ALA A 289 -19.25 12.53 -6.19
CA ALA A 289 -20.41 13.33 -5.76
C ALA A 289 -20.03 14.79 -5.44
N ALA A 290 -18.75 15.09 -5.20
CA ALA A 290 -18.27 16.46 -5.07
C ALA A 290 -18.53 17.30 -6.34
N CYS A 291 -18.51 16.69 -7.52
CA CYS A 291 -18.79 17.37 -8.79
C CYS A 291 -20.27 17.78 -8.94
N ARG A 292 -21.14 17.30 -8.06
CA ARG A 292 -22.56 17.68 -8.01
C ARG A 292 -22.86 18.79 -6.99
N LEU A 293 -21.87 19.19 -6.18
CA LEU A 293 -22.03 20.24 -5.18
C LEU A 293 -22.01 21.63 -5.83
N PRO A 294 -22.81 22.58 -5.31
CA PRO A 294 -22.79 23.95 -5.80
C PRO A 294 -21.42 24.61 -5.57
N VAL A 295 -21.10 25.61 -6.38
CA VAL A 295 -19.94 26.46 -6.14
C VAL A 295 -20.28 27.43 -5.00
N ASP A 296 -19.84 27.16 -3.77
CA ASP A 296 -20.12 27.94 -2.55
C ASP A 296 -18.93 28.83 -2.18
N VAL A 297 -19.03 30.06 -2.65
CA VAL A 297 -17.94 31.03 -2.68
C VAL A 297 -17.92 31.90 -1.43
N ARG A 298 -16.78 31.98 -0.74
CA ARG A 298 -16.60 32.88 0.42
C ARG A 298 -15.31 33.69 0.37
N PRO A 299 -15.32 34.95 0.81
CA PRO A 299 -14.08 35.72 0.96
C PRO A 299 -13.11 35.03 1.92
N CYS A 300 -11.84 34.94 1.55
CA CYS A 300 -10.79 34.39 2.41
C CYS A 300 -9.41 34.94 2.05
N THR A 301 -8.46 34.89 2.98
CA THR A 301 -7.09 35.38 2.78
C THR A 301 -6.10 34.22 2.59
N GLY A 302 -5.22 34.32 1.58
CA GLY A 302 -3.97 33.54 1.54
C GLY A 302 -4.05 32.06 1.15
N GLN A 303 -5.04 31.60 0.38
CA GLN A 303 -5.10 30.21 -0.12
C GLN A 303 -4.50 30.03 -1.54
N PRO A 304 -4.00 28.82 -1.88
CA PRO A 304 -3.37 28.54 -3.18
C PRO A 304 -4.36 28.58 -4.35
N LYS A 305 -3.82 28.67 -5.58
CA LYS A 305 -4.61 28.54 -6.81
C LYS A 305 -5.39 27.22 -6.78
N MET A 306 -6.70 27.31 -6.96
CA MET A 306 -7.64 26.21 -6.85
C MET A 306 -8.62 26.21 -8.02
N TRP A 307 -9.19 25.04 -8.29
CA TRP A 307 -10.16 24.80 -9.36
C TRP A 307 -11.49 24.33 -8.78
N VAL A 308 -12.57 24.68 -9.45
CA VAL A 308 -13.95 24.28 -9.11
C VAL A 308 -14.64 23.76 -10.37
N PHE A 309 -15.49 22.76 -10.20
CA PHE A 309 -16.28 22.21 -11.30
C PHE A 309 -17.66 22.88 -11.37
N HIS A 310 -18.00 23.41 -12.54
CA HIS A 310 -19.32 23.96 -12.81
C HIS A 310 -20.17 22.90 -13.51
N SER A 311 -21.13 22.31 -12.79
CA SER A 311 -22.02 21.27 -13.33
C SER A 311 -22.82 21.70 -14.56
N ASN A 312 -23.21 22.99 -14.64
CA ASN A 312 -23.99 23.52 -15.76
C ASN A 312 -23.18 23.64 -17.06
N SER A 313 -21.88 23.94 -16.97
CA SER A 313 -21.02 24.10 -18.14
C SER A 313 -20.14 22.87 -18.40
N GLY A 314 -20.05 21.94 -17.45
CA GLY A 314 -19.14 20.79 -17.51
C GLY A 314 -17.66 21.18 -17.46
N LEU A 315 -17.34 22.40 -16.98
CA LEU A 315 -15.99 22.94 -17.01
C LEU A 315 -15.36 23.09 -15.63
N CYS A 316 -14.07 22.80 -15.57
CA CYS A 316 -13.19 23.09 -14.44
C CYS A 316 -12.58 24.48 -14.57
N LEU A 317 -13.06 25.43 -13.79
CA LEU A 317 -12.62 26.83 -13.83
C LEU A 317 -11.66 27.11 -12.67
N ASP A 318 -10.63 27.92 -12.92
CA ASP A 318 -9.76 28.39 -11.86
C ASP A 318 -10.41 29.54 -11.09
N TYR A 319 -10.10 29.59 -9.80
CA TYR A 319 -10.81 30.45 -8.87
C TYR A 319 -10.10 31.80 -8.67
N LYS A 320 -10.87 32.88 -8.50
CA LYS A 320 -10.32 34.25 -8.31
C LYS A 320 -9.49 34.34 -7.01
N LYS A 321 -8.44 35.15 -7.06
CA LYS A 321 -7.64 35.52 -5.87
C LYS A 321 -8.57 36.10 -4.79
N ASP A 322 -8.37 35.67 -3.54
CA ASP A 322 -9.10 36.11 -2.32
C ASP A 322 -10.52 35.54 -2.11
N TYR A 323 -10.87 34.47 -2.83
CA TYR A 323 -12.08 33.70 -2.56
C TYR A 323 -11.75 32.22 -2.32
N CYS A 324 -12.54 31.57 -1.46
CA CYS A 324 -12.45 30.16 -1.10
C CYS A 324 -13.74 29.42 -1.47
N GLN A 325 -13.58 28.12 -1.74
CA GLN A 325 -14.65 27.13 -1.76
C GLN A 325 -14.63 26.37 -0.44
N VAL A 326 -15.82 26.16 0.16
CA VAL A 326 -15.95 25.55 1.49
C VAL A 326 -16.31 24.07 1.43
N ASN A 327 -16.93 23.62 0.34
CA ASN A 327 -17.31 22.22 0.15
C ASN A 327 -16.27 21.45 -0.69
N SER A 328 -16.51 20.14 -0.89
CA SER A 328 -15.56 19.28 -1.60
C SER A 328 -15.47 19.52 -3.11
N ASN A 329 -16.26 20.41 -3.72
CA ASN A 329 -16.10 20.86 -5.11
C ASN A 329 -14.91 21.84 -5.23
N LYS A 330 -13.75 21.40 -4.74
CA LYS A 330 -12.49 22.13 -4.59
C LYS A 330 -11.36 21.21 -5.01
N PHE A 331 -10.55 21.67 -5.95
CA PHE A 331 -9.45 20.90 -6.55
C PHE A 331 -8.15 21.72 -6.56
N TYR A 332 -7.00 21.06 -6.44
CA TYR A 332 -5.68 21.70 -6.39
C TYR A 332 -4.90 21.59 -7.70
N SER A 333 -5.46 20.97 -8.75
CA SER A 333 -5.01 21.04 -10.15
C SER A 333 -6.19 21.04 -11.13
N LYS A 334 -6.04 21.68 -12.30
CA LYS A 334 -7.07 21.62 -13.37
C LYS A 334 -7.33 20.17 -13.76
N ARG A 335 -6.22 19.43 -13.95
CA ARG A 335 -6.21 18.01 -14.27
C ARG A 335 -6.96 17.19 -13.23
N GLU A 336 -6.73 17.44 -11.94
CA GLU A 336 -7.44 16.76 -10.85
C GLU A 336 -8.95 17.02 -10.93
N CYS A 337 -9.38 18.24 -11.20
CA CYS A 337 -10.81 18.52 -11.42
C CYS A 337 -11.36 17.77 -12.64
N GLU A 338 -10.64 17.79 -13.76
CA GLU A 338 -11.04 17.13 -15.01
C GLU A 338 -11.12 15.60 -14.86
N GLU A 339 -10.18 15.00 -14.13
CA GLU A 339 -10.14 13.57 -13.82
C GLU A 339 -11.31 13.15 -12.91
N TYR A 340 -11.60 13.91 -11.86
CA TYR A 340 -12.68 13.57 -10.91
C TYR A 340 -14.08 13.81 -11.47
N CYS A 341 -14.26 14.87 -12.26
CA CYS A 341 -15.58 15.30 -12.73
C CYS A 341 -15.86 14.91 -14.17
N GLY A 342 -14.93 14.23 -14.83
CA GLY A 342 -15.12 13.62 -16.14
C GLY A 342 -15.58 14.64 -17.18
N VAL A 343 -14.75 15.63 -17.48
CA VAL A 343 -15.03 16.53 -18.61
C VAL A 343 -15.13 15.66 -19.86
N MET A 344 -16.36 15.52 -20.39
CA MET A 344 -16.61 14.94 -21.70
C MET A 344 -15.64 15.62 -22.67
N LYS A 345 -14.67 14.87 -23.20
CA LYS A 345 -14.01 15.30 -24.43
C LYS A 345 -15.11 15.32 -25.48
N ASP A 346 -15.42 16.50 -26.01
CA ASP A 346 -16.30 16.62 -27.18
C ASP A 346 -15.83 15.64 -28.27
N PRO A 347 -16.70 14.75 -28.77
CA PRO A 347 -16.41 13.92 -29.94
C PRO A 347 -16.39 14.72 -31.27
N GLY A 348 -16.14 16.03 -31.22
CA GLY A 348 -16.58 16.98 -32.26
C GLY A 348 -15.48 17.71 -33.04
N GLU A 349 -14.20 17.44 -32.82
CA GLU A 349 -13.12 18.03 -33.63
C GLU A 349 -12.28 16.93 -34.28
N GLY A 350 -12.88 16.24 -35.24
CA GLY A 350 -12.23 15.15 -35.95
C GLY A 350 -12.99 14.57 -37.13
N GLU A 351 -13.93 15.29 -37.75
CA GLU A 351 -14.53 14.82 -39.01
C GLU A 351 -14.97 15.99 -39.90
N LEU A 352 -13.98 16.72 -40.43
CA LEU A 352 -14.15 17.50 -41.65
C LEU A 352 -13.95 16.58 -42.85
N LEU A 353 -15.02 16.45 -43.64
CA LEU A 353 -15.04 16.14 -45.06
C LEU A 353 -14.54 14.75 -45.47
N LYS A 354 -15.48 13.82 -45.65
CA LYS A 354 -15.54 12.92 -46.83
C LYS A 354 -16.90 12.23 -46.91
N THR A 355 -17.73 12.69 -47.81
CA THR A 355 -18.60 11.84 -48.65
C THR A 355 -19.12 12.70 -49.80
N ASN A 356 -18.60 12.40 -51.00
CA ASN A 356 -19.39 12.40 -52.23
C ASN A 356 -20.22 11.12 -52.22
#